data_AF-A0A8R2B8V9-F1
#
_entry.id   AF-A0A8R2B8V9-F1
#
_cell.length_a   1.000
_cell.length_b   1.000
_cell.length_c   1.000
_cell.angle_alpha   90.00
_cell.angle_beta   90.00
_cell.angle_gamma   90.00
#
_symmetry.space_group_name_H-M   'P 1'
#
loop_
_entity.id
_entity.type
_entity.pdbx_description
1 polymer ?
#
loop_
_entity_poly.entity_id
_entity_poly.type
_entity_poly.pdbx_seq_one_letter_code
_entity_poly.pdbx_strand_id
1 'polypeptide(L)'
;MAKMLFSVIKLIMIKIFTKVPLLRSYMKLRARQIYIVDTVEQCEQIAVKFEKSASYLPILGLDCEWVTQNGIRQPVALLQIADNNGMCSLIRLSKFKTIPSSLSDILSNSNIIKVGVAILDDAHLLMNDYNINVSGCIDLRYLAKESCLEERSLSALAFKLLGCELDKDWHVRASDWEAEELNDRQTEYAALDAYVAVKIFEQLRNKKISWWNWLFLTDKQKWDKVTEIYSDYKDLPYQNVRTNGNTKYKPKSNVRLYSTSTIKSAKVYDNCLMENVDGTVMSTCSHKKVDWYISQGLAELVNNEPKTIRLNFSADLKNRKDNFSVLPRENICTVCGRSEYFRKKSIIPKEFVRHMPTVHKTHIPHDTLLLCYWCHIKSNAFDFTIRKKLFNMCQIKELNPNEYQKIPAYVKIMRSKSLAKTLLKSRHSLPDKVANELRLEIAETYNMKPDRVFDTFLETLLTIKSLKYENDCQHNSAAEKVVKHFLEKDAISELKAMWRQHFLDTMKPKYLPLLWSVNYDG
;
A
#
# COMPACT_ATOMS: atom_id res chain seq x y z
N MET A 1 3.80 -54.49 23.28
CA MET A 1 2.37 -54.19 23.03
C MET A 1 2.06 -52.70 22.91
N ALA A 2 2.43 -51.84 23.87
CA ALA A 2 2.08 -50.40 23.84
C ALA A 2 2.54 -49.63 22.58
N LYS A 3 3.77 -49.86 22.08
CA LYS A 3 4.27 -49.22 20.84
C LYS A 3 3.50 -49.65 19.58
N MET A 4 2.95 -50.85 19.56
CA MET A 4 2.19 -51.38 18.42
C MET A 4 0.76 -50.81 18.42
N LEU A 5 0.13 -50.73 19.61
CA LEU A 5 -1.16 -50.07 19.79
C LEU A 5 -1.06 -48.58 19.40
N PHE A 6 0.05 -47.91 19.73
CA PHE A 6 0.34 -46.53 19.36
C PHE A 6 0.44 -46.31 17.84
N SER A 7 1.09 -47.24 17.12
CA SER A 7 1.18 -47.18 15.66
C SER A 7 -0.16 -47.46 14.98
N VAL A 8 -0.95 -48.40 15.50
CA VAL A 8 -2.27 -48.75 14.96
C VAL A 8 -3.28 -47.61 15.20
N ILE A 9 -3.30 -47.01 16.39
CA ILE A 9 -4.12 -45.82 16.67
C ILE A 9 -3.68 -44.66 15.79
N LYS A 10 -2.38 -44.44 15.60
CA LYS A 10 -1.86 -43.41 14.68
C LYS A 10 -2.31 -43.65 13.24
N LEU A 11 -2.28 -44.89 12.75
CA LEU A 11 -2.72 -45.25 11.39
C LEU A 11 -4.24 -45.16 11.21
N ILE A 12 -5.03 -45.56 12.22
CA ILE A 12 -6.50 -45.43 12.22
C ILE A 12 -6.89 -43.96 12.28
N MET A 13 -6.25 -43.16 13.13
CA MET A 13 -6.49 -41.72 13.23
C MET A 13 -6.06 -40.96 11.98
N ILE A 14 -4.94 -41.33 11.35
CA ILE A 14 -4.53 -40.77 10.06
C ILE A 14 -5.57 -41.12 8.99
N LYS A 15 -6.02 -42.38 8.89
CA LYS A 15 -7.06 -42.78 7.92
C LYS A 15 -8.41 -42.07 8.15
N ILE A 16 -8.79 -41.83 9.41
CA ILE A 16 -10.01 -41.08 9.76
C ILE A 16 -9.82 -39.59 9.38
N PHE A 17 -8.71 -38.96 9.75
CA PHE A 17 -8.48 -37.53 9.45
C PHE A 17 -8.17 -37.23 7.98
N THR A 18 -7.59 -38.16 7.22
CA THR A 18 -7.29 -37.95 5.79
C THR A 18 -8.46 -38.28 4.88
N LYS A 19 -9.49 -39.03 5.35
CA LYS A 19 -10.68 -39.37 4.54
C LYS A 19 -11.96 -38.65 4.95
N VAL A 20 -12.01 -37.97 6.10
CA VAL A 20 -13.15 -37.11 6.50
C VAL A 20 -13.30 -35.79 5.72
N PRO A 21 -12.33 -35.24 4.95
CA PRO A 21 -12.60 -34.08 4.10
C PRO A 21 -13.61 -34.35 2.97
N LEU A 22 -13.71 -35.61 2.50
CA LEU A 22 -14.53 -36.01 1.36
C LEU A 22 -16.03 -36.17 1.69
N LEU A 23 -16.41 -36.19 2.97
CA LEU A 23 -17.83 -36.20 3.38
C LEU A 23 -18.40 -34.80 3.59
N ARG A 24 -17.54 -33.78 3.82
CA ARG A 24 -17.98 -32.38 3.90
C ARG A 24 -18.33 -31.76 2.55
N SER A 25 -17.84 -32.33 1.45
CA SER A 25 -18.12 -31.85 0.08
C SER A 25 -19.54 -32.16 -0.41
N TYR A 26 -20.36 -32.89 0.35
CA TYR A 26 -21.73 -33.24 -0.04
C TYR A 26 -22.85 -32.39 0.60
N MET A 27 -22.53 -31.48 1.53
CA MET A 27 -23.51 -30.51 2.03
C MET A 27 -23.18 -29.13 1.47
N LYS A 28 -24.06 -28.58 0.61
CA LYS A 28 -23.99 -27.17 0.20
C LYS A 28 -23.93 -26.30 1.45
N LEU A 29 -22.86 -25.54 1.60
CA LEU A 29 -22.73 -24.56 2.68
C LEU A 29 -23.83 -23.51 2.50
N ARG A 30 -24.67 -23.34 3.53
CA ARG A 30 -25.76 -22.37 3.54
C ARG A 30 -26.00 -21.88 4.96
N ALA A 31 -26.48 -20.65 5.08
CA ALA A 31 -27.08 -20.17 6.33
C ALA A 31 -28.24 -21.11 6.70
N ARG A 32 -28.37 -21.42 8.00
CA ARG A 32 -29.41 -22.32 8.50
C ARG A 32 -30.67 -21.57 8.91
N GLN A 33 -30.50 -20.36 9.43
CA GLN A 33 -31.57 -19.49 9.89
C GLN A 33 -31.26 -18.07 9.41
N ILE A 34 -32.14 -17.50 8.59
CA ILE A 34 -32.01 -16.15 8.09
C ILE A 34 -33.15 -15.32 8.68
N TYR A 35 -32.81 -14.20 9.31
CA TYR A 35 -33.75 -13.25 9.88
C TYR A 35 -33.66 -11.95 9.07
N ILE A 36 -34.76 -11.54 8.45
CA ILE A 36 -34.88 -10.19 7.85
C ILE A 36 -35.40 -9.27 8.95
N VAL A 37 -34.71 -8.15 9.17
CA VAL A 37 -34.92 -7.27 10.33
C VAL A 37 -35.20 -5.86 9.85
N ASP A 38 -36.44 -5.44 10.03
CA ASP A 38 -37.00 -4.20 9.46
C ASP A 38 -37.49 -3.24 10.54
N THR A 39 -37.62 -3.72 11.79
CA THR A 39 -38.08 -2.92 12.93
C THR A 39 -37.06 -2.88 14.07
N VAL A 40 -37.20 -1.87 14.94
CA VAL A 40 -36.38 -1.68 16.14
C VAL A 40 -36.48 -2.88 17.07
N GLU A 41 -37.69 -3.40 17.29
CA GLU A 41 -37.95 -4.52 18.19
C GLU A 41 -37.31 -5.81 17.68
N GLN A 42 -37.38 -6.06 16.36
CA GLN A 42 -36.71 -7.21 15.74
C GLN A 42 -35.18 -7.09 15.87
N CYS A 43 -34.65 -5.88 15.72
CA CYS A 43 -33.22 -5.59 15.86
C CYS A 43 -32.74 -5.75 17.31
N GLU A 44 -33.53 -5.38 18.31
CA GLU A 44 -33.20 -5.64 19.71
C GLU A 44 -33.20 -7.14 20.02
N GLN A 45 -34.19 -7.89 19.52
CA GLN A 45 -34.25 -9.33 19.68
C GLN A 45 -33.07 -10.05 19.02
N ILE A 46 -32.65 -9.61 17.83
CA ILE A 46 -31.53 -10.24 17.13
C ILE A 46 -30.19 -9.89 17.78
N ALA A 47 -30.03 -8.69 18.34
CA ALA A 47 -28.86 -8.31 19.12
C ALA A 47 -28.68 -9.24 20.33
N VAL A 48 -29.74 -9.49 21.11
CA VAL A 48 -29.72 -10.43 22.24
C VAL A 48 -29.34 -11.86 21.79
N LYS A 49 -29.85 -12.31 20.65
CA LYS A 49 -29.49 -13.63 20.10
C LYS A 49 -28.00 -13.71 19.74
N PHE A 50 -27.44 -12.67 19.12
CA PHE A 50 -26.02 -12.63 18.80
C PHE A 50 -25.12 -12.48 20.03
N GLU A 51 -25.52 -11.71 21.04
CA GLU A 51 -24.80 -11.66 22.32
C GLU A 51 -24.73 -13.04 22.98
N LYS A 52 -25.86 -13.75 23.00
CA LYS A 52 -25.91 -15.13 23.50
C LYS A 52 -25.01 -16.07 22.70
N SER A 53 -25.03 -15.99 21.37
CA SER A 53 -24.14 -16.79 20.50
C SER A 53 -22.66 -16.45 20.76
N ALA A 54 -22.33 -15.16 20.84
CA ALA A 54 -20.99 -14.65 21.08
C ALA A 54 -20.45 -15.03 22.47
N SER A 55 -21.31 -15.27 23.47
CA SER A 55 -20.88 -15.78 24.78
C SER A 55 -20.25 -17.18 24.71
N TYR A 56 -20.62 -18.00 23.72
CA TYR A 56 -20.01 -19.31 23.49
C TYR A 56 -18.75 -19.21 22.64
N LEU A 57 -18.83 -18.46 21.54
CA LEU A 57 -17.70 -18.19 20.66
C LEU A 57 -17.83 -16.75 20.13
N PRO A 58 -16.99 -15.80 20.58
CA PRO A 58 -17.23 -14.38 20.34
C PRO A 58 -16.71 -13.97 18.96
N ILE A 59 -17.36 -14.49 17.92
CA ILE A 59 -17.08 -14.20 16.51
C ILE A 59 -18.38 -13.95 15.75
N LEU A 60 -18.36 -12.92 14.92
CA LEU A 60 -19.42 -12.60 13.96
C LEU A 60 -18.82 -12.34 12.58
N GLY A 61 -19.50 -12.76 11.53
CA GLY A 61 -19.24 -12.32 10.15
C GLY A 61 -20.03 -11.07 9.87
N LEU A 62 -19.45 -10.13 9.12
CA LEU A 62 -20.08 -8.86 8.79
C LEU A 62 -19.84 -8.53 7.32
N ASP A 63 -20.89 -8.04 6.66
CA ASP A 63 -20.83 -7.41 5.33
C ASP A 63 -21.84 -6.25 5.25
N CYS A 64 -21.81 -5.46 4.17
CA CYS A 64 -22.77 -4.39 3.90
C CYS A 64 -23.18 -4.31 2.43
N GLU A 65 -24.43 -3.91 2.17
CA GLU A 65 -24.94 -3.65 0.82
C GLU A 65 -25.67 -2.31 0.74
N TRP A 66 -25.63 -1.67 -0.44
CA TRP A 66 -26.18 -0.34 -0.67
C TRP A 66 -26.65 -0.15 -2.12
N VAL A 67 -27.51 0.85 -2.34
CA VAL A 67 -27.93 1.24 -3.69
C VAL A 67 -27.00 2.33 -4.25
N THR A 68 -26.77 2.32 -5.57
CA THR A 68 -26.06 3.40 -6.26
C THR A 68 -27.00 4.09 -7.25
N GLN A 69 -27.29 5.37 -7.01
CA GLN A 69 -28.16 6.16 -7.88
C GLN A 69 -27.33 7.22 -8.60
N ASN A 70 -27.41 7.26 -9.93
CA ASN A 70 -26.65 8.22 -10.77
C ASN A 70 -25.13 8.22 -10.52
N GLY A 71 -24.56 7.04 -10.18
CA GLY A 71 -23.13 6.90 -9.86
C GLY A 71 -22.73 7.40 -8.47
N ILE A 72 -23.70 7.78 -7.64
CA ILE A 72 -23.50 8.19 -6.24
C ILE A 72 -24.02 7.08 -5.33
N ARG A 73 -23.18 6.67 -4.39
CA ARG A 73 -23.52 5.68 -3.36
C ARG A 73 -24.55 6.28 -2.40
N GLN A 74 -25.66 5.60 -2.19
CA GLN A 74 -26.61 5.90 -1.11
C GLN A 74 -26.12 5.30 0.21
N PRO A 75 -26.65 5.74 1.37
CA PRO A 75 -26.35 5.13 2.66
C PRO A 75 -26.48 3.60 2.63
N VAL A 76 -25.76 2.90 3.54
CA VAL A 76 -25.85 1.44 3.63
C VAL A 76 -27.30 1.00 3.79
N ALA A 77 -27.83 0.23 2.84
CA ALA A 77 -29.22 -0.17 2.84
C ALA A 77 -29.45 -1.44 3.70
N LEU A 78 -28.45 -2.32 3.74
CA LEU A 78 -28.50 -3.62 4.40
C LEU A 78 -27.17 -3.92 5.11
N LEU A 79 -27.26 -4.33 6.38
CA LEU A 79 -26.14 -4.85 7.17
C LEU A 79 -26.35 -6.35 7.38
N GLN A 80 -25.37 -7.16 7.02
CA GLN A 80 -25.38 -8.60 7.24
C GLN A 80 -24.54 -8.96 8.47
N ILE A 81 -25.11 -9.76 9.37
CA ILE A 81 -24.39 -10.30 10.53
C ILE A 81 -24.62 -11.81 10.58
N ALA A 82 -23.56 -12.60 10.73
CA ALA A 82 -23.66 -14.05 10.86
C ALA A 82 -22.87 -14.60 12.04
N ASP A 83 -23.39 -15.63 12.69
CA ASP A 83 -22.65 -16.37 13.72
C ASP A 83 -21.99 -17.64 13.19
N ASN A 84 -21.29 -18.36 14.06
CA ASN A 84 -20.64 -19.62 13.71
C ASN A 84 -21.61 -20.80 13.56
N ASN A 85 -22.86 -20.70 14.02
CA ASN A 85 -23.84 -21.78 13.97
C ASN A 85 -24.75 -21.73 12.73
N GLY A 86 -24.67 -20.65 11.95
CA GLY A 86 -25.46 -20.46 10.73
C GLY A 86 -26.71 -19.62 10.93
N MET A 87 -26.80 -18.87 12.03
CA MET A 87 -27.75 -17.77 12.18
C MET A 87 -27.22 -16.55 11.44
N CYS A 88 -28.03 -15.97 10.57
CA CYS A 88 -27.72 -14.76 9.81
C CYS A 88 -28.87 -13.76 9.96
N SER A 89 -28.52 -12.49 10.15
CA SER A 89 -29.46 -11.38 10.19
C SER A 89 -29.17 -10.44 9.05
N LEU A 90 -30.21 -10.07 8.32
CA LEU A 90 -30.21 -9.08 7.25
C LEU A 90 -30.95 -7.85 7.77
N ILE A 91 -30.20 -6.92 8.37
CA ILE A 91 -30.74 -5.74 9.04
C ILE A 91 -30.89 -4.64 8.00
N ARG A 92 -32.14 -4.30 7.66
CA ARG A 92 -32.47 -3.36 6.59
C ARG A 92 -32.36 -1.93 7.09
N LEU A 93 -31.13 -1.44 7.26
CA LEU A 93 -30.82 -0.10 7.80
C LEU A 93 -31.59 1.04 7.10
N SER A 94 -31.90 0.89 5.80
CA SER A 94 -32.74 1.81 5.04
C SER A 94 -34.17 2.00 5.59
N LYS A 95 -34.69 1.03 6.36
CA LYS A 95 -36.02 1.08 7.00
C LYS A 95 -36.03 1.77 8.37
N PHE A 96 -34.85 2.06 8.93
CA PHE A 96 -34.72 2.65 10.28
C PHE A 96 -34.57 4.17 10.21
N LYS A 97 -35.33 4.89 11.03
CA LYS A 97 -35.11 6.33 11.26
C LYS A 97 -33.99 6.59 12.26
N THR A 98 -33.90 5.72 13.27
CA THR A 98 -32.89 5.77 14.32
C THR A 98 -32.40 4.35 14.56
N ILE A 99 -31.08 4.19 14.67
CA ILE A 99 -30.48 2.89 14.93
C ILE A 99 -30.61 2.53 16.42
N PRO A 100 -31.09 1.32 16.77
CA PRO A 100 -31.18 0.88 18.16
C PRO A 100 -29.79 0.80 18.82
N SER A 101 -29.67 1.24 20.08
CA SER A 101 -28.39 1.18 20.80
C SER A 101 -27.88 -0.24 20.97
N SER A 102 -28.78 -1.22 21.12
CA SER A 102 -28.45 -2.65 21.21
C SER A 102 -27.62 -3.17 20.03
N LEU A 103 -27.87 -2.67 18.82
CA LEU A 103 -27.06 -2.99 17.64
C LEU A 103 -25.68 -2.33 17.72
N SER A 104 -25.63 -1.07 18.13
CA SER A 104 -24.37 -0.34 18.32
C SER A 104 -23.50 -0.97 19.43
N ASP A 105 -24.10 -1.46 20.51
CA ASP A 105 -23.41 -2.07 21.64
C ASP A 105 -22.71 -3.36 21.22
N ILE A 106 -23.38 -4.24 20.49
CA ILE A 106 -22.75 -5.48 20.01
C ILE A 106 -21.66 -5.22 18.96
N LEU A 107 -21.89 -4.27 18.04
CA LEU A 107 -20.92 -3.92 16.99
C LEU A 107 -19.68 -3.21 17.55
N SER A 108 -19.85 -2.35 18.55
CA SER A 108 -18.74 -1.63 19.20
C SER A 108 -18.00 -2.47 20.24
N ASN A 109 -18.58 -3.59 20.70
CA ASN A 109 -17.94 -4.49 21.66
C ASN A 109 -16.71 -5.19 21.06
N SER A 110 -15.53 -4.69 21.39
CA SER A 110 -14.26 -5.20 20.85
C SER A 110 -13.90 -6.62 21.33
N ASN A 111 -14.58 -7.18 22.34
CA ASN A 111 -14.36 -8.57 22.76
C ASN A 111 -15.02 -9.59 21.81
N ILE A 112 -15.94 -9.12 20.96
CA ILE A 112 -16.54 -9.90 19.88
C ILE A 112 -15.78 -9.55 18.60
N ILE A 113 -15.10 -10.52 18.02
CA ILE A 113 -14.36 -10.35 16.76
C ILE A 113 -15.34 -10.30 15.60
N LYS A 114 -15.22 -9.29 14.73
CA LYS A 114 -15.98 -9.21 13.49
C LYS A 114 -15.04 -9.56 12.33
N VAL A 115 -15.46 -10.45 11.43
CA VAL A 115 -14.61 -10.93 10.35
C VAL A 115 -15.26 -10.72 8.99
N GLY A 116 -14.43 -10.37 8.01
CA GLY A 116 -14.84 -10.13 6.64
C GLY A 116 -13.63 -9.87 5.75
N VAL A 117 -13.87 -9.64 4.46
CA VAL A 117 -12.83 -9.20 3.52
C VAL A 117 -13.07 -7.72 3.24
N ALA A 118 -12.08 -6.87 3.53
CA ALA A 118 -12.25 -5.40 3.50
C ALA A 118 -13.24 -4.84 4.52
N ILE A 119 -13.50 -5.59 5.60
CA ILE A 119 -14.46 -5.25 6.65
C ILE A 119 -14.33 -3.85 7.26
N LEU A 120 -13.12 -3.27 7.30
CA LEU A 120 -12.94 -1.90 7.80
C LEU A 120 -13.53 -0.85 6.86
N ASP A 121 -13.60 -1.12 5.55
CA ASP A 121 -14.30 -0.26 4.60
C ASP A 121 -15.80 -0.22 4.96
N ASP A 122 -16.41 -1.36 5.27
CA ASP A 122 -17.81 -1.45 5.72
C ASP A 122 -18.02 -0.77 7.08
N ALA A 123 -17.11 -0.96 8.04
CA ALA A 123 -17.14 -0.28 9.33
C ALA A 123 -17.08 1.26 9.16
N HIS A 124 -16.28 1.76 8.22
CA HIS A 124 -16.23 3.19 7.91
C HIS A 124 -17.52 3.69 7.26
N LEU A 125 -18.17 2.90 6.41
CA LEU A 125 -19.48 3.24 5.85
C LEU A 125 -20.55 3.32 6.95
N LEU A 126 -20.62 2.34 7.84
CA LEU A 126 -21.55 2.32 8.98
C LEU A 126 -21.35 3.52 9.93
N MET A 127 -20.10 3.90 10.19
CA MET A 127 -19.79 5.10 10.98
C MET A 127 -20.25 6.38 10.26
N ASN A 128 -19.97 6.53 8.98
CA ASN A 128 -20.30 7.75 8.25
C ASN A 128 -21.81 7.92 8.01
N ASP A 129 -22.52 6.83 7.74
CA ASP A 129 -23.94 6.88 7.37
C ASP A 129 -24.86 6.89 8.59
N TYR A 130 -24.48 6.16 9.64
CA TYR A 130 -25.36 5.88 10.78
C TYR A 130 -24.71 6.14 12.14
N ASN A 131 -23.46 6.63 12.18
CA ASN A 131 -22.68 6.83 13.41
C ASN A 131 -22.55 5.54 14.26
N ILE A 132 -22.52 4.38 13.59
CA ILE A 132 -22.32 3.08 14.22
C ILE A 132 -20.81 2.81 14.26
N ASN A 133 -20.24 2.72 15.44
CA ASN A 133 -18.85 2.30 15.61
C ASN A 133 -18.75 0.76 15.60
N VAL A 134 -17.87 0.20 14.79
CA VAL A 134 -17.58 -1.24 14.77
C VAL A 134 -16.15 -1.47 15.24
N SER A 135 -16.00 -2.22 16.34
CA SER A 135 -14.69 -2.56 16.90
C SER A 135 -14.47 -4.07 16.90
N GLY A 136 -13.21 -4.49 16.86
CA GLY A 136 -12.84 -5.91 16.81
C GLY A 136 -12.82 -6.49 15.41
N CYS A 137 -12.66 -5.65 14.39
CA CYS A 137 -12.61 -6.04 12.99
C CYS A 137 -11.30 -6.78 12.66
N ILE A 138 -11.38 -7.97 12.07
CA ILE A 138 -10.23 -8.71 11.57
C ILE A 138 -10.47 -9.05 10.09
N ASP A 139 -9.60 -8.50 9.24
CA ASP A 139 -9.65 -8.78 7.81
C ASP A 139 -9.07 -10.17 7.52
N LEU A 140 -9.90 -11.03 6.92
CA LEU A 140 -9.55 -12.43 6.61
C LEU A 140 -8.33 -12.56 5.70
N ARG A 141 -8.02 -11.53 4.91
CA ARG A 141 -6.86 -11.53 4.01
C ARG A 141 -5.54 -11.55 4.78
N TYR A 142 -5.49 -11.06 6.02
CA TYR A 142 -4.33 -11.23 6.89
C TYR A 142 -4.15 -12.71 7.27
N LEU A 143 -5.21 -13.37 7.73
CA LEU A 143 -5.17 -14.78 8.10
C LEU A 143 -4.84 -15.68 6.90
N ALA A 144 -5.37 -15.34 5.72
CA ALA A 144 -5.06 -16.01 4.47
C ALA A 144 -3.57 -15.90 4.14
N LYS A 145 -3.01 -14.69 4.19
CA LYS A 145 -1.58 -14.43 3.93
C LYS A 145 -0.67 -15.17 4.92
N GLU A 146 -1.01 -15.17 6.20
CA GLU A 146 -0.27 -15.91 7.23
C GLU A 146 -0.35 -17.44 7.02
N SER A 147 -1.40 -17.91 6.35
CA SER A 147 -1.58 -19.30 5.95
C SER A 147 -1.00 -19.60 4.55
N CYS A 148 -0.17 -18.70 4.01
CA CYS A 148 0.43 -18.81 2.68
C CYS A 148 -0.60 -18.94 1.53
N LEU A 149 -1.80 -18.39 1.71
CA LEU A 149 -2.82 -18.30 0.67
C LEU A 149 -2.64 -17.02 -0.15
N GLU A 150 -2.87 -17.12 -1.45
CA GLU A 150 -2.76 -15.99 -2.39
C GLU A 150 -4.11 -15.32 -2.62
N GLU A 151 -5.21 -16.00 -2.28
CA GLU A 151 -6.59 -15.56 -2.46
C GLU A 151 -6.90 -14.30 -1.62
N ARG A 152 -7.50 -13.28 -2.24
CA ARG A 152 -7.74 -11.96 -1.63
C ARG A 152 -9.20 -11.49 -1.63
N SER A 153 -10.10 -12.28 -2.19
CA SER A 153 -11.54 -12.02 -2.23
C SER A 153 -12.27 -13.07 -1.43
N LEU A 154 -13.42 -12.72 -0.86
CA LEU A 154 -14.27 -13.63 -0.11
C LEU A 154 -14.61 -14.89 -0.91
N SER A 155 -15.05 -14.73 -2.17
CA SER A 155 -15.39 -15.84 -3.06
C SER A 155 -14.23 -16.79 -3.37
N ALA A 156 -13.03 -16.26 -3.63
CA ALA A 156 -11.84 -17.09 -3.84
C ALA A 156 -11.44 -17.87 -2.58
N LEU A 157 -11.50 -17.24 -1.40
CA LEU A 157 -11.23 -17.91 -0.13
C LEU A 157 -12.29 -18.97 0.19
N ALA A 158 -13.57 -18.67 -0.04
CA ALA A 158 -14.69 -19.59 0.13
C ALA A 158 -14.51 -20.84 -0.75
N PHE A 159 -14.20 -20.65 -2.03
CA PHE A 159 -13.97 -21.77 -2.94
C PHE A 159 -12.75 -22.59 -2.53
N LYS A 160 -11.62 -21.92 -2.24
CA LYS A 160 -10.36 -22.58 -1.91
C LYS A 160 -10.43 -23.40 -0.63
N LEU A 161 -11.05 -22.86 0.41
CA LEU A 161 -11.03 -23.44 1.76
C LEU A 161 -12.25 -24.29 2.07
N LEU A 162 -13.40 -23.97 1.47
CA LEU A 162 -14.69 -24.59 1.79
C LEU A 162 -15.32 -25.32 0.59
N GLY A 163 -14.78 -25.16 -0.62
CA GLY A 163 -15.41 -25.68 -1.84
C GLY A 163 -16.74 -25.00 -2.16
N CYS A 164 -17.00 -23.82 -1.57
CA CYS A 164 -18.26 -23.09 -1.71
C CYS A 164 -18.11 -22.02 -2.80
N GLU A 165 -18.97 -22.07 -3.81
CA GLU A 165 -19.06 -21.06 -4.86
C GLU A 165 -20.11 -20.01 -4.48
N LEU A 166 -19.67 -18.75 -4.36
CA LEU A 166 -20.56 -17.62 -4.09
C LEU A 166 -21.12 -17.08 -5.41
N ASP A 167 -22.37 -16.61 -5.40
CA ASP A 167 -22.98 -15.94 -6.54
C ASP A 167 -22.22 -14.63 -6.82
N LYS A 168 -21.74 -14.47 -8.05
CA LYS A 168 -20.96 -13.28 -8.48
C LYS A 168 -21.75 -12.41 -9.45
N ASP A 169 -23.02 -12.72 -9.66
CA ASP A 169 -23.86 -11.99 -10.60
C ASP A 169 -24.03 -10.54 -10.14
N TRP A 170 -23.72 -9.63 -11.05
CA TRP A 170 -23.83 -8.21 -10.76
C TRP A 170 -25.29 -7.80 -10.55
N HIS A 171 -26.27 -8.55 -11.09
CA HIS A 171 -27.69 -8.25 -10.90
C HIS A 171 -28.13 -8.38 -9.44
N VAL A 172 -27.50 -9.25 -8.63
CA VAL A 172 -27.78 -9.34 -7.20
C VAL A 172 -26.88 -8.39 -6.40
N ARG A 173 -25.59 -8.30 -6.72
CA ARG A 173 -24.63 -7.42 -6.04
C ARG A 173 -24.93 -5.92 -6.19
N ALA A 174 -25.52 -5.52 -7.31
CA ALA A 174 -25.99 -4.15 -7.57
C ALA A 174 -27.52 -4.10 -7.69
N SER A 175 -28.20 -5.03 -7.03
CA SER A 175 -29.67 -5.05 -6.96
C SER A 175 -30.19 -3.86 -6.15
N ASP A 176 -31.51 -3.66 -6.23
CA ASP A 176 -32.18 -2.72 -5.35
C ASP A 176 -32.27 -3.29 -3.93
N TRP A 177 -31.27 -2.96 -3.11
CA TRP A 177 -31.22 -3.32 -1.69
C TRP A 177 -32.17 -2.51 -0.81
N GLU A 178 -32.78 -1.45 -1.37
CA GLU A 178 -33.83 -0.64 -0.73
C GLU A 178 -35.25 -1.12 -1.09
N ALA A 179 -35.38 -2.09 -2.00
CA ALA A 179 -36.66 -2.64 -2.48
C ALA A 179 -37.60 -3.02 -1.34
N GLU A 180 -38.92 -2.84 -1.47
CA GLU A 180 -39.84 -3.04 -0.34
C GLU A 180 -39.67 -4.40 0.36
N GLU A 181 -39.40 -5.45 -0.42
CA GLU A 181 -39.09 -6.79 0.06
C GLU A 181 -37.81 -7.31 -0.61
N LEU A 182 -36.99 -8.04 0.14
CA LEU A 182 -35.85 -8.76 -0.43
C LEU A 182 -36.34 -10.08 -1.03
N ASN A 183 -36.01 -10.35 -2.28
CA ASN A 183 -36.32 -11.65 -2.88
C ASN A 183 -35.42 -12.77 -2.34
N ASP A 184 -35.79 -14.03 -2.62
CA ASP A 184 -35.05 -15.20 -2.14
C ASP A 184 -33.57 -15.18 -2.55
N ARG A 185 -33.27 -14.74 -3.77
CA ARG A 185 -31.89 -14.66 -4.27
C ARG A 185 -31.07 -13.62 -3.51
N GLN A 186 -31.61 -12.43 -3.26
CA GLN A 186 -30.98 -11.39 -2.44
C GLN A 186 -30.74 -11.89 -1.01
N THR A 187 -31.75 -12.55 -0.44
CA THR A 187 -31.72 -13.08 0.92
C THR A 187 -30.63 -14.15 1.09
N GLU A 188 -30.58 -15.13 0.19
CA GLU A 188 -29.57 -16.19 0.22
C GLU A 188 -28.16 -15.65 -0.05
N TYR A 189 -28.02 -14.74 -1.02
CA TYR A 189 -26.76 -14.07 -1.35
C TYR A 189 -26.19 -13.36 -0.12
N ALA A 190 -26.97 -12.46 0.48
CA ALA A 190 -26.53 -11.62 1.58
C ALA A 190 -26.20 -12.46 2.83
N ALA A 191 -27.03 -13.46 3.13
CA ALA A 191 -26.77 -14.33 4.28
C ALA A 191 -25.48 -15.16 4.11
N LEU A 192 -25.19 -15.61 2.88
CA LEU A 192 -24.03 -16.44 2.60
C LEU A 192 -22.71 -15.66 2.71
N ASP A 193 -22.66 -14.40 2.29
CA ASP A 193 -21.45 -13.58 2.33
C ASP A 193 -20.95 -13.34 3.78
N ALA A 194 -21.85 -13.00 4.71
CA ALA A 194 -21.47 -12.89 6.12
C ALA A 194 -21.13 -14.26 6.73
N TYR A 195 -21.90 -15.31 6.42
CA TYR A 195 -21.69 -16.64 7.02
C TYR A 195 -20.37 -17.29 6.58
N VAL A 196 -20.04 -17.19 5.29
CA VAL A 196 -18.83 -17.81 4.75
C VAL A 196 -17.57 -17.15 5.31
N ALA A 197 -17.62 -15.86 5.65
CA ALA A 197 -16.54 -15.16 6.31
C ALA A 197 -16.18 -15.81 7.67
N VAL A 198 -17.18 -16.16 8.48
CA VAL A 198 -16.99 -16.88 9.75
C VAL A 198 -16.34 -18.24 9.50
N LYS A 199 -16.81 -18.98 8.48
CA LYS A 199 -16.28 -20.31 8.16
C LYS A 199 -14.85 -20.28 7.63
N ILE A 200 -14.50 -19.26 6.87
CA ILE A 200 -13.12 -19.00 6.45
C ILE A 200 -12.24 -18.74 7.68
N PHE A 201 -12.68 -17.87 8.61
CA PHE A 201 -11.93 -17.61 9.84
C PHE A 201 -11.68 -18.91 10.64
N GLU A 202 -12.73 -19.73 10.84
CA GLU A 202 -12.62 -21.00 11.56
C GLU A 202 -11.59 -21.96 10.95
N GLN A 203 -11.43 -21.97 9.62
CA GLN A 203 -10.42 -22.79 8.93
C GLN A 203 -8.98 -22.26 9.13
N LEU A 204 -8.81 -20.95 9.26
CA LEU A 204 -7.50 -20.29 9.28
C LEU A 204 -6.96 -20.06 10.68
N ARG A 205 -7.83 -19.82 11.68
CA ARG A 205 -7.45 -19.34 13.02
C ARG A 205 -6.47 -20.22 13.80
N ASN A 206 -6.37 -21.52 13.48
CA ASN A 206 -5.59 -22.47 14.26
C ASN A 206 -4.24 -22.83 13.63
N LYS A 207 -3.92 -22.30 12.44
CA LYS A 207 -2.76 -22.74 11.64
C LYS A 207 -1.40 -22.44 12.30
N LYS A 208 -1.33 -21.47 13.21
CA LYS A 208 -0.13 -21.12 13.98
C LYS A 208 0.05 -21.94 15.27
N ILE A 209 -0.95 -22.75 15.66
CA ILE A 209 -0.91 -23.50 16.91
C ILE A 209 -0.56 -24.95 16.60
N SER A 210 0.48 -25.46 17.28
CA SER A 210 0.84 -26.89 17.19
C SER A 210 -0.38 -27.76 17.49
N TRP A 211 -0.69 -28.69 16.59
CA TRP A 211 -1.85 -29.58 16.71
C TRP A 211 -1.87 -30.36 18.03
N TRP A 212 -0.70 -30.76 18.54
CA TRP A 212 -0.57 -31.42 19.85
C TRP A 212 -0.98 -30.50 21.00
N ASN A 213 -0.57 -29.23 20.97
CA ASN A 213 -0.97 -28.25 21.96
C ASN A 213 -2.45 -27.87 21.83
N TRP A 214 -3.03 -27.95 20.63
CA TRP A 214 -4.44 -27.63 20.38
C TRP A 214 -5.41 -28.67 20.97
N LEU A 215 -5.03 -29.95 20.97
CA LEU A 215 -5.89 -31.05 21.43
C LEU A 215 -6.18 -31.03 22.93
N PHE A 216 -5.28 -30.49 23.74
CA PHE A 216 -5.39 -30.49 25.21
C PHE A 216 -5.95 -29.18 25.80
N LEU A 217 -6.35 -28.22 24.96
CA LEU A 217 -6.91 -26.94 25.41
C LEU A 217 -8.43 -26.99 25.45
N THR A 218 -9.01 -26.32 26.46
CA THR A 218 -10.44 -26.02 26.50
C THR A 218 -10.80 -25.02 25.39
N ASP A 219 -12.09 -24.92 25.04
CA ASP A 219 -12.52 -23.98 24.00
C ASP A 219 -12.25 -22.52 24.37
N LYS A 220 -12.33 -22.18 25.66
CA LYS A 220 -11.90 -20.88 26.18
C LYS A 220 -10.41 -20.63 25.95
N GLN A 221 -9.54 -21.58 26.31
CA GLN A 221 -8.09 -21.42 26.14
C GLN A 221 -7.67 -21.39 24.66
N LYS A 222 -8.36 -22.15 23.80
CA LYS A 222 -8.19 -22.08 22.35
C LYS A 222 -8.52 -20.67 21.85
N TRP A 223 -9.62 -20.11 22.35
CA TRP A 223 -10.06 -18.78 21.96
C TRP A 223 -9.14 -17.67 22.48
N ASP A 224 -8.66 -17.76 23.72
CA ASP A 224 -7.70 -16.82 24.28
C ASP A 224 -6.42 -16.76 23.43
N LYS A 225 -5.89 -17.92 23.01
CA LYS A 225 -4.73 -18.00 22.11
C LYS A 225 -5.01 -17.42 20.73
N VAL A 226 -6.17 -17.70 20.14
CA VAL A 226 -6.56 -17.12 18.85
C VAL A 226 -6.62 -15.60 18.96
N THR A 227 -7.24 -15.09 20.02
CA THR A 227 -7.37 -13.65 20.26
C THR A 227 -6.01 -12.99 20.48
N GLU A 228 -5.11 -13.63 21.22
CA GLU A 228 -3.72 -13.19 21.41
C GLU A 228 -2.98 -13.13 20.06
N ILE A 229 -3.00 -14.21 19.28
CA ILE A 229 -2.30 -14.31 17.99
C ILE A 229 -2.79 -13.26 16.99
N TYR A 230 -4.09 -12.98 16.99
CA TYR A 230 -4.68 -12.06 16.03
C TYR A 230 -4.94 -10.65 16.57
N SER A 231 -4.52 -10.36 17.81
CA SER A 231 -4.66 -9.05 18.43
C SER A 231 -4.01 -7.93 17.61
N ASP A 232 -2.82 -8.18 17.04
CA ASP A 232 -2.10 -7.24 16.17
C ASP A 232 -2.82 -6.90 14.86
N TYR A 233 -3.78 -7.73 14.42
CA TYR A 233 -4.55 -7.52 13.20
C TYR A 233 -5.95 -6.95 13.48
N LYS A 234 -6.31 -6.81 14.75
CA LYS A 234 -7.58 -6.24 15.19
C LYS A 234 -7.62 -4.76 14.85
N ASP A 235 -8.67 -4.36 14.16
CA ASP A 235 -8.92 -3.00 13.68
C ASP A 235 -7.78 -2.44 12.80
N LEU A 236 -7.00 -3.32 12.14
CA LEU A 236 -5.87 -2.96 11.28
C LEU A 236 -6.27 -2.81 9.79
N PRO A 237 -6.05 -1.65 9.15
CA PRO A 237 -6.37 -1.43 7.73
C PRO A 237 -5.59 -2.34 6.78
N TYR A 238 -6.30 -3.14 5.97
CA TYR A 238 -5.67 -4.07 5.03
C TYR A 238 -5.00 -3.35 3.84
N GLN A 239 -3.67 -3.49 3.76
CA GLN A 239 -2.90 -2.81 2.72
C GLN A 239 -2.78 -3.66 1.44
N ASN A 240 -3.64 -3.39 0.44
CA ASN A 240 -3.63 -4.04 -0.88
C ASN A 240 -2.28 -3.93 -1.63
N VAL A 241 -1.71 -5.06 -2.06
CA VAL A 241 -0.64 -5.11 -3.08
C VAL A 241 -1.30 -5.08 -4.46
N ARG A 242 -1.25 -3.96 -5.20
CA ARG A 242 -1.84 -3.89 -6.56
C ARG A 242 -1.19 -4.90 -7.52
N THR A 243 -2.03 -5.75 -8.13
CA THR A 243 -1.73 -6.64 -9.26
C THR A 243 -2.62 -6.22 -10.45
N ASN A 244 -2.03 -5.83 -11.59
CA ASN A 244 -2.79 -5.41 -12.78
C ASN A 244 -2.99 -6.58 -13.77
N GLY A 245 -4.25 -6.81 -14.18
CA GLY A 245 -4.67 -7.59 -15.35
C GLY A 245 -6.10 -7.17 -15.77
N ASN A 246 -6.30 -6.87 -17.06
CA ASN A 246 -7.44 -6.16 -17.68
C ASN A 246 -8.74 -6.97 -17.90
N THR A 247 -9.90 -6.28 -17.88
CA THR A 247 -10.96 -6.32 -18.94
C THR A 247 -11.72 -4.97 -18.99
N LYS A 248 -12.17 -4.55 -20.18
CA LYS A 248 -12.53 -3.17 -20.58
C LYS A 248 -14.03 -2.86 -20.49
N TYR A 249 -14.38 -1.68 -19.94
CA TYR A 249 -15.31 -0.69 -20.52
C TYR A 249 -15.00 0.72 -19.92
N LYS A 250 -15.00 1.78 -20.73
CA LYS A 250 -14.76 3.22 -20.37
C LYS A 250 -16.12 3.97 -20.42
N PRO A 251 -16.29 5.25 -19.99
CA PRO A 251 -15.48 6.21 -19.20
C PRO A 251 -16.26 6.76 -17.96
N LYS A 252 -15.68 7.32 -16.89
CA LYS A 252 -15.02 8.64 -16.77
C LYS A 252 -14.15 8.60 -15.51
N SER A 253 -12.84 8.75 -15.66
CA SER A 253 -11.88 8.78 -14.56
C SER A 253 -11.15 10.13 -14.52
N ASN A 254 -11.43 10.95 -13.51
CA ASN A 254 -10.50 11.97 -13.02
C ASN A 254 -9.61 11.40 -11.91
N VAL A 255 -8.92 10.28 -12.15
CA VAL A 255 -7.76 9.87 -11.35
C VAL A 255 -6.80 9.09 -12.26
N ARG A 256 -5.62 9.65 -12.54
CA ARG A 256 -4.52 8.97 -13.26
C ARG A 256 -3.96 7.83 -12.39
N LEU A 257 -4.15 6.59 -12.82
CA LEU A 257 -3.44 5.41 -12.32
C LEU A 257 -2.08 5.24 -13.02
N TYR A 258 -1.02 5.01 -12.25
CA TYR A 258 0.27 4.54 -12.77
C TYR A 258 0.17 3.06 -13.14
N SER A 259 0.30 2.79 -14.44
CA SER A 259 0.42 1.46 -15.07
C SER A 259 1.90 1.06 -15.19
N THR A 260 2.21 -0.24 -15.01
CA THR A 260 3.51 -0.86 -15.30
C THR A 260 3.57 -1.56 -16.68
N SER A 261 2.61 -1.32 -17.57
CA SER A 261 2.64 -1.80 -18.96
C SER A 261 2.80 -0.65 -19.96
N THR A 262 3.91 0.07 -19.84
CA THR A 262 4.66 0.67 -20.96
C THR A 262 6.02 1.07 -20.42
N ILE A 263 7.00 0.16 -20.45
CA ILE A 263 8.35 0.50 -20.00
C ILE A 263 9.30 0.41 -21.19
N LYS A 264 9.21 1.41 -22.06
CA LYS A 264 10.34 1.85 -22.87
C LYS A 264 11.22 2.73 -21.98
N SER A 265 12.54 2.62 -22.08
CA SER A 265 13.47 3.59 -21.47
C SER A 265 13.17 4.97 -22.05
N ALA A 266 12.44 5.79 -21.30
CA ALA A 266 12.08 7.12 -21.77
C ALA A 266 13.23 8.08 -21.47
N LYS A 267 13.85 8.61 -22.53
CA LYS A 267 14.68 9.82 -22.50
C LYS A 267 13.92 10.91 -21.70
N VAL A 268 14.52 11.42 -20.63
CA VAL A 268 13.93 12.40 -19.69
C VAL A 268 14.35 13.83 -20.06
N TYR A 269 15.61 14.00 -20.46
CA TYR A 269 16.16 15.25 -20.97
C TYR A 269 16.25 15.17 -22.50
N ASP A 270 15.46 16.00 -23.17
CA ASP A 270 15.53 16.17 -24.61
C ASP A 270 16.70 17.08 -25.02
N ASN A 271 17.11 17.99 -24.12
CA ASN A 271 18.15 18.99 -24.29
C ASN A 271 17.88 19.94 -25.47
N CYS A 272 16.62 20.30 -25.72
CA CYS A 272 16.28 21.38 -26.64
C CYS A 272 16.80 22.72 -26.10
N LEU A 273 17.25 23.63 -26.96
CA LEU A 273 17.78 24.93 -26.54
C LEU A 273 16.69 26.01 -26.60
N MET A 274 16.76 26.93 -25.65
CA MET A 274 15.91 28.12 -25.59
C MET A 274 16.80 29.36 -25.62
N GLU A 275 16.67 30.14 -26.68
CA GLU A 275 17.39 31.39 -26.91
C GLU A 275 16.54 32.60 -26.53
N ASN A 276 17.22 33.64 -26.06
CA ASN A 276 16.67 34.98 -25.92
C ASN A 276 16.64 35.68 -27.30
N VAL A 277 15.97 36.84 -27.39
CA VAL A 277 15.83 37.61 -28.65
C VAL A 277 17.17 37.95 -29.32
N ASP A 278 18.22 38.13 -28.53
CA ASP A 278 19.59 38.41 -28.97
C ASP A 278 20.38 37.17 -29.41
N GLY A 279 19.76 35.98 -29.39
CA GLY A 279 20.39 34.69 -29.70
C GLY A 279 21.12 34.05 -28.52
N THR A 280 21.17 34.69 -27.35
CA THR A 280 21.83 34.13 -26.17
C THR A 280 21.06 32.91 -25.65
N VAL A 281 21.71 31.75 -25.55
CA VAL A 281 21.09 30.54 -24.99
C VAL A 281 20.84 30.72 -23.50
N MET A 282 19.58 30.58 -23.09
CA MET A 282 19.11 30.79 -21.72
C MET A 282 19.06 29.50 -20.91
N SER A 283 18.53 28.43 -21.51
CA SER A 283 18.37 27.14 -20.83
C SER A 283 18.15 25.98 -21.80
N THR A 284 18.36 24.77 -21.28
CA THR A 284 17.84 23.55 -21.92
C THR A 284 16.40 23.28 -21.51
N CYS A 285 15.62 22.68 -22.40
CA CYS A 285 14.22 22.37 -22.16
C CYS A 285 13.77 21.06 -22.84
N SER A 286 12.51 20.68 -22.62
CA SER A 286 11.89 19.50 -23.23
C SER A 286 11.18 19.86 -24.54
N HIS A 287 10.98 18.86 -25.41
CA HIS A 287 10.17 19.03 -26.62
C HIS A 287 8.77 19.57 -26.30
N LYS A 288 8.13 19.06 -25.22
CA LYS A 288 6.82 19.56 -24.78
C LYS A 288 6.83 21.05 -24.43
N LYS A 289 7.93 21.55 -23.84
CA LYS A 289 8.04 22.97 -23.51
C LYS A 289 8.24 23.77 -24.80
N VAL A 290 9.09 23.32 -25.71
CA VAL A 290 9.24 23.90 -27.05
C VAL A 290 7.89 24.05 -27.75
N ASP A 291 7.14 22.95 -27.86
CA ASP A 291 5.86 22.94 -28.56
C ASP A 291 4.83 23.87 -27.90
N TRP A 292 4.84 23.96 -26.56
CA TRP A 292 3.98 24.90 -25.83
C TRP A 292 4.32 26.36 -26.16
N TYR A 293 5.60 26.77 -26.10
CA TYR A 293 5.99 28.16 -26.40
C TYR A 293 5.63 28.58 -27.82
N ILE A 294 5.87 27.68 -28.80
CA ILE A 294 5.48 27.93 -30.20
C ILE A 294 3.96 28.04 -30.32
N SER A 295 3.20 27.13 -29.70
CA SER A 295 1.73 27.16 -29.76
C SER A 295 1.10 28.41 -29.15
N GLN A 296 1.80 29.04 -28.20
CA GLN A 296 1.36 30.29 -27.57
C GLN A 296 1.84 31.54 -28.31
N GLY A 297 2.55 31.40 -29.44
CA GLY A 297 3.15 32.53 -30.18
C GLY A 297 4.27 33.25 -29.41
N LEU A 298 4.84 32.60 -28.41
CA LEU A 298 5.85 33.17 -27.50
C LEU A 298 7.28 32.94 -27.98
N ALA A 299 7.47 32.04 -28.95
CA ALA A 299 8.76 31.69 -29.50
C ALA A 299 8.64 31.13 -30.92
N GLU A 300 9.72 31.22 -31.68
CA GLU A 300 9.84 30.64 -33.01
C GLU A 300 10.90 29.54 -33.05
N LEU A 301 10.73 28.56 -33.93
CA LEU A 301 11.70 27.48 -34.15
C LEU A 301 12.84 28.01 -35.02
N VAL A 302 14.07 27.99 -34.51
CA VAL A 302 15.25 28.55 -35.20
C VAL A 302 16.18 27.46 -35.72
N ASN A 303 16.26 26.33 -35.03
CA ASN A 303 17.04 25.17 -35.48
C ASN A 303 16.30 23.86 -35.16
N ASN A 304 16.48 22.85 -36.00
CA ASN A 304 15.87 21.53 -35.85
C ASN A 304 16.73 20.57 -35.01
N GLU A 305 18.07 20.63 -35.15
CA GLU A 305 18.98 19.73 -34.42
C GLU A 305 20.25 20.47 -33.95
N PRO A 306 20.46 20.62 -32.62
CA PRO A 306 19.48 20.37 -31.56
C PRO A 306 18.26 21.30 -31.71
N LYS A 307 17.06 20.79 -31.44
CA LYS A 307 15.81 21.58 -31.54
C LYS A 307 15.93 22.85 -30.69
N THR A 308 15.87 24.01 -31.32
CA THR A 308 16.13 25.30 -30.69
C THR A 308 15.01 26.28 -30.98
N ILE A 309 14.48 26.91 -29.92
CA ILE A 309 13.50 27.99 -30.05
C ILE A 309 14.09 29.32 -29.58
N ARG A 310 13.66 30.40 -30.20
CA ARG A 310 13.99 31.77 -29.79
C ARG A 310 12.74 32.48 -29.30
N LEU A 311 12.82 33.05 -28.10
CA LEU A 311 11.71 33.79 -27.51
C LEU A 311 11.45 35.08 -28.29
N ASN A 312 10.18 35.45 -28.42
CA ASN A 312 9.74 36.68 -29.07
C ASN A 312 9.80 37.90 -28.12
N PHE A 313 10.24 37.69 -26.88
CA PHE A 313 10.36 38.72 -25.86
C PHE A 313 11.70 38.57 -25.12
N SER A 314 12.23 39.69 -24.65
CA SER A 314 13.50 39.70 -23.92
C SER A 314 13.33 39.15 -22.51
N ALA A 315 14.12 38.14 -22.18
CA ALA A 315 14.26 37.67 -20.82
C ALA A 315 15.39 38.41 -20.10
N ASP A 316 15.16 38.79 -18.85
CA ASP A 316 16.20 39.39 -18.02
C ASP A 316 17.21 38.32 -17.59
N LEU A 317 18.44 38.42 -18.13
CA LEU A 317 19.56 37.55 -17.81
C LEU A 317 20.59 38.22 -16.87
N LYS A 318 20.35 39.46 -16.41
CA LYS A 318 21.34 40.22 -15.62
C LYS A 318 21.74 39.54 -14.31
N ASN A 319 20.84 38.73 -13.73
CA ASN A 319 21.06 38.02 -12.47
C ASN A 319 21.60 36.59 -12.66
N ARG A 320 21.95 36.18 -13.88
CA ARG A 320 22.49 34.86 -14.15
C ARG A 320 23.96 34.80 -13.74
N LYS A 321 24.27 34.10 -12.63
CA LYS A 321 25.66 33.95 -12.16
C LYS A 321 26.42 32.79 -12.82
N ASP A 322 25.72 31.81 -13.39
CA ASP A 322 26.36 30.66 -14.01
C ASP A 322 25.67 30.13 -15.28
N ASN A 323 26.27 29.09 -15.85
CA ASN A 323 25.79 28.40 -17.05
C ASN A 323 25.11 27.06 -16.73
N PHE A 324 24.75 26.77 -15.49
CA PHE A 324 24.20 25.46 -15.11
C PHE A 324 22.92 25.12 -15.88
N SER A 325 22.06 26.11 -16.14
CA SER A 325 20.78 25.90 -16.84
C SER A 325 20.92 25.64 -18.35
N VAL A 326 22.05 26.00 -18.96
CA VAL A 326 22.30 25.78 -20.40
C VAL A 326 23.05 24.49 -20.68
N LEU A 327 23.64 23.86 -19.66
CA LEU A 327 24.40 22.64 -19.86
C LEU A 327 23.46 21.48 -20.23
N PRO A 328 23.78 20.73 -21.30
CA PRO A 328 23.02 19.53 -21.65
C PRO A 328 23.16 18.51 -20.52
N ARG A 329 22.05 17.82 -20.23
CA ARG A 329 22.02 16.80 -19.19
C ARG A 329 21.95 15.42 -19.79
N GLU A 330 22.80 14.55 -19.29
CA GLU A 330 22.77 13.15 -19.65
C GLU A 330 21.57 12.44 -19.00
N ASN A 331 21.01 11.48 -19.73
CA ASN A 331 19.95 10.62 -19.22
C ASN A 331 20.57 9.43 -18.48
N ILE A 332 21.28 9.72 -17.39
CA ILE A 332 21.89 8.71 -16.52
C ILE A 332 21.60 9.03 -15.04
N CYS A 333 21.70 8.01 -14.19
CA CYS A 333 21.60 8.19 -12.76
C CYS A 333 22.81 8.95 -12.25
N THR A 334 22.60 10.13 -11.66
CA THR A 334 23.66 10.96 -11.09
C THR A 334 24.51 10.23 -10.03
N VAL A 335 23.94 9.23 -9.35
CA VAL A 335 24.67 8.48 -8.33
C VAL A 335 25.51 7.36 -8.94
N CYS A 336 24.89 6.49 -9.75
CA CYS A 336 25.51 5.22 -10.17
C CYS A 336 25.71 5.04 -11.67
N GLY A 337 25.30 6.01 -12.51
CA GLY A 337 25.52 5.99 -13.95
C GLY A 337 24.58 5.07 -14.75
N ARG A 338 23.65 4.35 -14.09
CA ARG A 338 22.65 3.53 -14.81
C ARG A 338 21.90 4.38 -15.83
N SER A 339 21.61 3.83 -17.01
CA SER A 339 20.98 4.51 -18.13
C SER A 339 19.47 4.24 -18.27
N GLU A 340 18.83 3.60 -17.27
CA GLU A 340 17.44 3.18 -17.36
C GLU A 340 16.64 3.41 -16.06
N TYR A 341 15.31 3.50 -16.21
CA TYR A 341 14.30 3.56 -15.12
C TYR A 341 14.52 4.71 -14.12
N PHE A 342 14.46 5.94 -14.64
CA PHE A 342 14.74 7.16 -13.88
C PHE A 342 13.54 7.79 -13.17
N ARG A 343 13.84 8.49 -12.08
CA ARG A 343 12.96 9.47 -11.44
C ARG A 343 13.73 10.74 -11.14
N LYS A 344 13.07 11.90 -11.31
CA LYS A 344 13.58 13.18 -10.84
C LYS A 344 13.45 13.25 -9.32
N LYS A 345 14.56 13.43 -8.62
CA LYS A 345 14.65 13.61 -7.17
C LYS A 345 14.90 15.08 -6.87
N SER A 346 14.03 15.68 -6.06
CA SER A 346 14.32 16.96 -5.42
C SER A 346 15.22 16.71 -4.21
N ILE A 347 16.44 17.28 -4.24
CA ILE A 347 17.43 17.18 -3.17
C ILE A 347 16.91 17.85 -1.91
N ILE A 348 16.32 19.03 -2.07
CA ILE A 348 15.53 19.69 -1.04
C ILE A 348 14.09 19.23 -1.21
N PRO A 349 13.47 18.56 -0.22
CA PRO A 349 12.10 18.06 -0.38
C PRO A 349 11.10 19.21 -0.59
N LYS A 350 10.08 18.96 -1.43
CA LYS A 350 9.09 19.98 -1.83
C LYS A 350 8.30 20.56 -0.67
N GLU A 351 8.16 19.83 0.43
CA GLU A 351 7.58 20.35 1.68
C GLU A 351 8.41 21.44 2.33
N PHE A 352 9.73 21.49 2.18
CA PHE A 352 10.54 22.62 2.65
C PHE A 352 10.48 23.75 1.62
N VAL A 353 10.67 23.42 0.33
CA VAL A 353 10.71 24.42 -0.75
C VAL A 353 9.43 25.25 -0.81
N ARG A 354 8.24 24.66 -0.56
CA ARG A 354 6.96 25.41 -0.63
C ARG A 354 6.91 26.60 0.34
N HIS A 355 7.56 26.50 1.50
CA HIS A 355 7.58 27.53 2.53
C HIS A 355 8.72 28.56 2.35
N MET A 356 9.62 28.36 1.37
CA MET A 356 10.69 29.32 1.09
C MET A 356 10.17 30.54 0.30
N PRO A 357 10.78 31.72 0.45
CA PRO A 357 10.50 32.88 -0.40
C PRO A 357 10.80 32.63 -1.88
N THR A 358 10.14 33.39 -2.78
CA THR A 358 10.27 33.23 -4.23
C THR A 358 11.70 33.38 -4.74
N VAL A 359 12.48 34.29 -4.15
CA VAL A 359 13.91 34.49 -4.49
C VAL A 359 14.76 33.23 -4.31
N HIS A 360 14.36 32.31 -3.43
CA HIS A 360 15.08 31.05 -3.23
C HIS A 360 14.51 29.87 -4.04
N LYS A 361 13.36 30.06 -4.70
CA LYS A 361 12.65 29.04 -5.51
C LYS A 361 13.06 29.05 -6.99
N THR A 362 13.73 30.09 -7.46
CA THR A 362 14.24 30.22 -8.84
C THR A 362 15.24 29.13 -9.22
N HIS A 363 15.88 28.49 -8.24
CA HIS A 363 16.98 27.53 -8.42
C HIS A 363 16.57 26.04 -8.34
N ILE A 364 15.27 25.74 -8.42
CA ILE A 364 14.73 24.37 -8.41
C ILE A 364 15.42 23.41 -9.42
N PRO A 365 15.84 23.84 -10.63
CA PRO A 365 16.55 22.96 -11.56
C PRO A 365 17.90 22.44 -11.04
N HIS A 366 18.57 23.20 -10.17
CA HIS A 366 19.83 22.81 -9.51
C HIS A 366 19.60 21.72 -8.46
N ASP A 367 18.50 21.85 -7.73
CA ASP A 367 18.12 20.91 -6.69
C ASP A 367 17.31 19.72 -7.23
N THR A 368 17.28 19.52 -8.55
CA THR A 368 16.58 18.40 -9.20
C THR A 368 17.57 17.52 -9.97
N LEU A 369 17.86 16.33 -9.43
CA LEU A 369 18.77 15.34 -10.02
C LEU A 369 18.03 14.12 -10.55
N LEU A 370 18.62 13.43 -11.53
CA LEU A 370 18.06 12.22 -12.12
C LEU A 370 18.63 11.00 -11.41
N LEU A 371 17.79 10.21 -10.76
CA LEU A 371 18.20 8.99 -10.06
C LEU A 371 17.50 7.78 -10.66
N CYS A 372 18.21 6.66 -10.78
CA CYS A 372 17.55 5.38 -11.01
C CYS A 372 16.66 5.03 -9.81
N TYR A 373 15.69 4.15 -10.03
CA TYR A 373 14.75 3.70 -9.00
C TYR A 373 15.41 3.37 -7.65
N TRP A 374 16.56 2.67 -7.66
CA TRP A 374 17.26 2.26 -6.43
C TRP A 374 17.96 3.42 -5.71
N CYS A 375 18.68 4.26 -6.45
CA CYS A 375 19.31 5.44 -5.86
C CYS A 375 18.26 6.42 -5.33
N HIS A 376 17.10 6.48 -5.98
CA HIS A 376 15.97 7.27 -5.50
C HIS A 376 15.40 6.75 -4.18
N ILE A 377 15.16 5.44 -4.04
CA ILE A 377 14.73 4.83 -2.77
C ILE A 377 15.76 5.06 -1.67
N LYS A 378 17.04 4.80 -1.98
CA LYS A 378 18.16 4.98 -1.04
C LYS A 378 18.28 6.43 -0.57
N SER A 379 18.21 7.40 -1.49
CA SER A 379 18.24 8.83 -1.15
C SER A 379 17.07 9.22 -0.27
N ASN A 380 15.83 8.83 -0.61
CA ASN A 380 14.67 9.12 0.22
C ASN A 380 14.77 8.53 1.63
N ALA A 381 15.35 7.33 1.76
CA ALA A 381 15.56 6.73 3.06
C ALA A 381 16.57 7.52 3.90
N PHE A 382 17.63 8.07 3.28
CA PHE A 382 18.57 8.92 4.01
C PHE A 382 18.05 10.32 4.32
N ASP A 383 17.09 10.85 3.58
CA ASP A 383 16.49 12.17 3.87
C ASP A 383 15.93 12.25 5.31
N PHE A 384 15.56 11.13 5.90
CA PHE A 384 15.09 11.07 7.29
C PHE A 384 16.17 11.43 8.30
N THR A 385 17.43 11.09 8.04
CA THR A 385 18.54 11.43 8.93
C THR A 385 18.72 12.95 9.03
N ILE A 386 18.63 13.66 7.91
CA ILE A 386 18.73 15.13 7.92
C ILE A 386 17.46 15.80 8.44
N ARG A 387 16.27 15.25 8.17
CA ARG A 387 15.02 15.72 8.81
C ARG A 387 15.16 15.70 10.33
N LYS A 388 15.64 14.58 10.87
CA LYS A 388 15.90 14.41 12.31
C LYS A 388 16.87 15.47 12.82
N LYS A 389 17.98 15.68 12.12
CA LYS A 389 18.98 16.71 12.46
C LYS A 389 18.36 18.11 12.50
N LEU A 390 17.57 18.46 11.48
CA LEU A 390 16.90 19.76 11.37
C LEU A 390 15.85 19.95 12.46
N PHE A 391 15.03 18.93 12.76
CA PHE A 391 14.03 18.99 13.82
C PHE A 391 14.66 19.21 15.20
N ASN A 392 15.76 18.51 15.49
CA ASN A 392 16.51 18.70 16.73
C ASN A 392 17.15 20.10 16.82
N MET A 393 17.75 20.60 15.73
CA MET A 393 18.30 21.96 15.68
C MET A 393 17.24 23.03 15.94
N CYS A 394 16.02 22.81 15.44
CA CYS A 394 14.88 23.72 15.63
C CYS A 394 14.04 23.42 16.88
N GLN A 395 14.46 22.49 17.75
CA GLN A 395 13.75 22.09 18.98
C GLN A 395 12.29 21.64 18.74
N ILE A 396 12.04 20.96 17.62
CA ILE A 396 10.71 20.43 17.25
C ILE A 396 10.57 19.02 17.85
N LYS A 397 9.54 18.79 18.68
CA LYS A 397 9.26 17.47 19.28
C LYS A 397 8.98 16.41 18.19
N GLU A 398 9.75 15.32 18.20
CA GLU A 398 9.52 14.13 17.38
C GLU A 398 8.35 13.31 17.96
N LEU A 399 7.40 12.89 17.10
CA LEU A 399 6.27 12.05 17.50
C LEU A 399 6.62 10.55 17.59
N ASN A 400 7.72 10.10 16.98
CA ASN A 400 8.14 8.69 17.03
C ASN A 400 9.67 8.50 16.82
N PRO A 401 10.46 8.37 17.90
CA PRO A 401 11.92 8.23 17.82
C PRO A 401 12.41 6.90 17.20
N ASN A 402 11.56 5.86 17.21
CA ASN A 402 11.95 4.47 16.90
C ASN A 402 11.94 4.11 15.40
N GLU A 403 11.42 4.96 14.51
CA GLU A 403 11.38 4.67 13.06
C GLU A 403 12.74 4.81 12.37
N TYR A 404 13.60 5.70 12.88
CA TYR A 404 14.82 6.13 12.19
C TYR A 404 15.98 5.13 12.26
N GLN A 405 16.01 4.24 13.26
CA GLN A 405 17.09 3.25 13.44
C GLN A 405 17.11 2.15 12.37
N LYS A 406 16.03 1.98 11.58
CA LYS A 406 15.89 0.89 10.61
C LYS A 406 16.33 1.24 9.17
N ILE A 407 16.71 2.48 8.91
CA ILE A 407 16.96 3.03 7.55
C ILE A 407 18.13 2.34 6.81
N PRO A 408 19.35 2.20 7.37
CA PRO A 408 20.47 1.57 6.65
C PRO A 408 20.21 0.09 6.35
N ALA A 409 19.55 -0.62 7.27
CA ALA A 409 19.16 -2.02 7.10
C ALA A 409 18.09 -2.17 6.01
N TYR A 410 17.09 -1.27 5.97
CA TYR A 410 16.06 -1.24 4.94
C TYR A 410 16.64 -1.09 3.52
N VAL A 411 17.54 -0.11 3.33
CA VAL A 411 18.17 0.15 2.03
C VAL A 411 18.97 -1.05 1.54
N LYS A 412 19.75 -1.67 2.43
CA LYS A 412 20.55 -2.87 2.14
C LYS A 412 19.67 -4.06 1.74
N ILE A 413 18.57 -4.28 2.46
CA ILE A 413 17.59 -5.32 2.14
C ILE A 413 16.95 -5.05 0.77
N MET A 414 16.48 -3.82 0.52
CA MET A 414 15.84 -3.48 -0.75
C MET A 414 16.77 -3.63 -1.96
N ARG A 415 18.05 -3.24 -1.81
CA ARG A 415 19.07 -3.44 -2.85
C ARG A 415 19.32 -4.92 -3.11
N SER A 416 19.46 -5.73 -2.05
CA SER A 416 19.67 -7.16 -2.15
C SER A 416 18.49 -7.88 -2.81
N LYS A 417 17.25 -7.44 -2.52
CA LYS A 417 16.05 -7.92 -3.20
C LYS A 417 16.05 -7.60 -4.70
N SER A 418 16.53 -6.42 -5.11
CA SER A 418 16.69 -6.09 -6.53
C SER A 418 17.64 -7.03 -7.25
N LEU A 419 18.79 -7.27 -6.64
CA LEU A 419 19.86 -8.08 -7.19
C LEU A 419 19.38 -9.53 -7.31
N ALA A 420 18.74 -10.04 -6.24
CA ALA A 420 18.08 -11.34 -6.21
C ALA A 420 17.04 -11.50 -7.34
N LYS A 421 16.18 -10.50 -7.56
CA LYS A 421 15.19 -10.55 -8.64
C LYS A 421 15.83 -10.59 -10.02
N THR A 422 16.95 -9.91 -10.22
CA THR A 422 17.69 -9.88 -11.50
C THR A 422 18.34 -11.24 -11.75
N LEU A 423 19.01 -11.80 -10.74
CA LEU A 423 19.65 -13.12 -10.79
C LEU A 423 18.65 -14.26 -11.04
N LEU A 424 17.43 -14.17 -10.47
CA LEU A 424 16.39 -15.18 -10.67
C LEU A 424 15.66 -15.03 -12.00
N LYS A 425 15.28 -13.81 -12.40
CA LYS A 425 14.45 -13.58 -13.60
C LYS A 425 15.24 -13.67 -14.91
N SER A 426 16.48 -13.23 -14.91
CA SER A 426 17.33 -13.18 -16.11
C SER A 426 18.39 -14.28 -16.12
N ARG A 427 18.21 -15.37 -15.35
CA ARG A 427 19.21 -16.42 -15.15
C ARG A 427 19.76 -16.98 -16.47
N HIS A 428 18.88 -17.19 -17.45
CA HIS A 428 19.24 -17.82 -18.72
C HIS A 428 19.91 -16.87 -19.73
N SER A 429 19.89 -15.56 -19.47
CA SER A 429 20.39 -14.54 -20.40
C SER A 429 21.48 -13.66 -19.81
N LEU A 430 21.87 -13.88 -18.55
CA LEU A 430 22.82 -13.03 -17.83
C LEU A 430 24.24 -13.63 -17.93
N PRO A 431 25.26 -12.86 -18.40
CA PRO A 431 26.62 -13.36 -18.46
C PRO A 431 27.17 -13.76 -17.07
N ASP A 432 27.93 -14.85 -16.99
CA ASP A 432 28.43 -15.42 -15.72
C ASP A 432 29.25 -14.43 -14.90
N LYS A 433 30.08 -13.62 -15.56
CA LYS A 433 30.86 -12.55 -14.92
C LYS A 433 29.96 -11.56 -14.18
N VAL A 434 28.89 -11.11 -14.83
CA VAL A 434 27.92 -10.18 -14.26
C VAL A 434 27.13 -10.86 -13.13
N ALA A 435 26.72 -12.12 -13.32
CA ALA A 435 26.03 -12.88 -12.29
C ALA A 435 26.87 -13.02 -11.00
N ASN A 436 28.18 -13.26 -11.14
CA ASN A 436 29.11 -13.38 -10.02
C ASN A 436 29.30 -12.04 -9.29
N GLU A 437 29.44 -10.94 -10.02
CA GLU A 437 29.52 -9.59 -9.44
C GLU A 437 28.26 -9.24 -8.62
N LEU A 438 27.06 -9.59 -9.12
CA LEU A 438 25.81 -9.34 -8.37
C LEU A 438 25.71 -10.22 -7.11
N ARG A 439 26.19 -11.47 -7.16
CA ARG A 439 26.22 -12.36 -5.99
C ARG A 439 27.22 -11.88 -4.94
N LEU A 440 28.38 -11.39 -5.35
CA LEU A 440 29.38 -10.75 -4.47
C LEU A 440 28.76 -9.58 -3.68
N GLU A 441 28.05 -8.67 -4.35
CA GLU A 441 27.41 -7.50 -3.70
C GLU A 441 26.37 -7.93 -2.63
N ILE A 442 25.60 -8.99 -2.89
CA ILE A 442 24.68 -9.57 -1.90
C ILE A 442 25.47 -10.21 -0.75
N ALA A 443 26.50 -10.98 -1.06
CA ALA A 443 27.29 -11.72 -0.08
C ALA A 443 27.97 -10.78 0.93
N GLU A 444 28.56 -9.69 0.46
CA GLU A 444 29.11 -8.62 1.30
C GLU A 444 28.05 -7.99 2.20
N THR A 445 26.83 -7.78 1.68
CA THR A 445 25.73 -7.17 2.45
C THR A 445 25.33 -8.01 3.66
N TYR A 446 25.40 -9.34 3.55
CA TYR A 446 25.03 -10.30 4.61
C TYR A 446 26.23 -10.96 5.29
N ASN A 447 27.44 -10.47 5.04
CA ASN A 447 28.70 -10.97 5.60
C ASN A 447 28.87 -12.50 5.42
N MET A 448 28.61 -12.98 4.20
CA MET A 448 28.74 -14.38 3.82
C MET A 448 29.64 -14.54 2.59
N LYS A 449 30.08 -15.77 2.31
CA LYS A 449 30.85 -16.04 1.10
C LYS A 449 29.93 -16.09 -0.15
N PRO A 450 30.39 -15.63 -1.34
CA PRO A 450 29.55 -15.53 -2.55
C PRO A 450 28.96 -16.85 -3.03
N ASP A 451 29.68 -17.95 -2.83
CA ASP A 451 29.26 -19.32 -3.14
C ASP A 451 28.06 -19.77 -2.29
N ARG A 452 27.72 -19.07 -1.20
CA ARG A 452 26.53 -19.34 -0.39
C ARG A 452 25.27 -18.58 -0.81
N VAL A 453 25.36 -17.72 -1.82
CA VAL A 453 24.21 -16.97 -2.38
C VAL A 453 23.48 -17.83 -3.41
N PHE A 454 22.83 -18.89 -2.91
CA PHE A 454 22.03 -19.83 -3.71
C PHE A 454 20.65 -19.27 -4.05
N ASP A 455 19.98 -19.86 -5.03
CA ASP A 455 18.66 -19.44 -5.49
C ASP A 455 17.61 -19.43 -4.38
N THR A 456 17.65 -20.41 -3.48
CA THR A 456 16.77 -20.48 -2.30
C THR A 456 16.99 -19.30 -1.35
N PHE A 457 18.23 -18.84 -1.18
CA PHE A 457 18.55 -17.65 -0.42
C PHE A 457 18.07 -16.39 -1.15
N LEU A 458 18.24 -16.32 -2.47
CA LEU A 458 17.71 -15.21 -3.29
C LEU A 458 16.17 -15.13 -3.21
N GLU A 459 15.47 -16.27 -3.26
CA GLU A 459 14.02 -16.36 -3.08
C GLU A 459 13.61 -15.92 -1.67
N THR A 460 14.35 -16.37 -0.65
CA THR A 460 14.15 -15.94 0.75
C THR A 460 14.36 -14.44 0.91
N LEU A 461 15.36 -13.85 0.26
CA LEU A 461 15.53 -12.40 0.23
C LEU A 461 14.29 -11.73 -0.36
N LEU A 462 13.70 -12.28 -1.42
CA LEU A 462 12.48 -11.75 -2.04
C LEU A 462 11.25 -11.80 -1.12
N THR A 463 11.20 -12.72 -0.15
CA THR A 463 10.08 -12.82 0.81
C THR A 463 10.18 -11.83 1.98
N ILE A 464 11.36 -11.29 2.29
CA ILE A 464 11.54 -10.30 3.37
C ILE A 464 10.63 -9.10 3.16
N LYS A 465 9.70 -8.80 4.08
CA LYS A 465 8.78 -7.64 3.96
C LYS A 465 9.59 -6.35 3.75
N SER A 466 9.31 -5.63 2.66
CA SER A 466 9.85 -4.28 2.44
C SER A 466 9.16 -3.32 3.41
N LEU A 467 9.93 -2.62 4.26
CA LEU A 467 9.40 -1.59 5.15
C LEU A 467 8.69 -0.53 4.30
N LYS A 468 7.42 -0.27 4.60
CA LYS A 468 6.71 0.87 4.03
C LYS A 468 7.12 2.10 4.81
N TYR A 469 7.64 3.09 4.10
CA TYR A 469 7.78 4.42 4.65
C TYR A 469 6.52 5.18 4.28
N GLU A 470 5.68 5.49 5.27
CA GLU A 470 4.50 6.32 5.11
C GLU A 470 4.95 7.77 4.94
N ASN A 471 4.58 8.39 3.82
CA ASN A 471 4.68 9.85 3.69
C ASN A 471 3.50 10.43 4.44
N ASP A 472 3.68 10.63 5.74
CA ASP A 472 2.60 11.05 6.61
C ASP A 472 2.37 12.57 6.49
N CYS A 473 1.09 12.94 6.51
CA CYS A 473 0.61 14.33 6.44
C CYS A 473 1.15 15.22 7.58
N GLN A 474 1.71 14.60 8.64
CA GLN A 474 2.35 15.26 9.78
C GLN A 474 3.66 16.00 9.44
N HIS A 475 4.36 15.65 8.35
CA HIS A 475 5.65 16.28 8.03
C HIS A 475 5.55 17.71 7.48
N ASN A 476 4.38 18.13 6.98
CA ASN A 476 4.22 19.47 6.41
C ASN A 476 4.33 20.58 7.48
N SER A 477 3.72 20.40 8.66
CA SER A 477 3.77 21.42 9.72
C SER A 477 5.15 21.53 10.39
N ALA A 478 5.91 20.44 10.43
CA ALA A 478 7.29 20.44 10.93
C ALA A 478 8.25 21.11 9.93
N ALA A 479 8.07 20.86 8.62
CA ALA A 479 8.89 21.50 7.57
C ALA A 479 8.70 23.02 7.55
N GLU A 480 7.47 23.51 7.73
CA GLU A 480 7.18 24.94 7.85
C GLU A 480 7.95 25.58 9.01
N LYS A 481 7.91 24.95 10.20
CA LYS A 481 8.63 25.45 11.39
C LYS A 481 10.14 25.52 11.18
N VAL A 482 10.73 24.52 10.52
CA VAL A 482 12.16 24.54 10.17
C VAL A 482 12.45 25.70 9.23
N VAL A 483 11.68 25.85 8.15
CA VAL A 483 11.92 26.94 7.18
C VAL A 483 11.78 28.30 7.85
N LYS A 484 10.77 28.48 8.71
CA LYS A 484 10.59 29.71 9.50
C LYS A 484 11.81 30.01 10.39
N HIS A 485 12.34 29.00 11.10
CA HIS A 485 13.51 29.16 11.95
C HIS A 485 14.75 29.64 11.18
N PHE A 486 15.00 29.11 9.98
CA PHE A 486 16.13 29.54 9.14
C PHE A 486 15.88 30.90 8.48
N LEU A 487 14.63 31.27 8.19
CA LEU A 487 14.29 32.60 7.71
C LEU A 487 14.55 33.68 8.76
N GLU A 488 14.16 33.44 10.02
CA GLU A 488 14.37 34.37 11.13
C GLU A 488 15.86 34.68 11.41
N LYS A 489 16.76 33.81 10.92
CA LYS A 489 18.21 33.92 11.07
C LYS A 489 18.93 34.33 9.79
N ASP A 490 18.20 34.65 8.73
CA ASP A 490 18.75 34.89 7.38
C ASP A 490 19.68 33.76 6.86
N ALA A 491 19.33 32.52 7.20
CA ALA A 491 20.18 31.34 7.00
C ALA A 491 19.57 30.34 6.00
N ILE A 492 18.69 30.77 5.09
CA ILE A 492 18.05 29.84 4.13
C ILE A 492 19.06 29.19 3.19
N SER A 493 20.12 29.91 2.80
CA SER A 493 21.21 29.34 2.02
C SER A 493 21.93 28.21 2.77
N GLU A 494 22.05 28.32 4.09
CA GLU A 494 22.60 27.26 4.94
C GLU A 494 21.68 26.03 4.94
N LEU A 495 20.37 26.20 5.10
CA LEU A 495 19.40 25.09 5.03
C LEU A 495 19.50 24.35 3.69
N LYS A 496 19.63 25.08 2.57
CA LYS A 496 19.84 24.49 1.23
C LYS A 496 21.16 23.73 1.16
N ALA A 497 22.25 24.32 1.65
CA ALA A 497 23.57 23.70 1.69
C ALA A 497 23.58 22.42 2.51
N MET A 498 22.90 22.40 3.66
CA MET A 498 22.78 21.19 4.49
C MET A 498 22.14 20.02 3.75
N TRP A 499 21.03 20.25 3.03
CA TRP A 499 20.37 19.21 2.21
C TRP A 499 21.27 18.67 1.10
N ARG A 500 22.00 19.59 0.43
CA ARG A 500 22.92 19.23 -0.65
C ARG A 500 24.13 18.47 -0.14
N GLN A 501 24.73 18.92 0.95
CA GLN A 501 25.87 18.25 1.57
C GLN A 501 25.47 16.85 2.06
N HIS A 502 24.31 16.72 2.71
CA HIS A 502 23.79 15.42 3.14
C HIS A 502 23.62 14.44 1.98
N PHE A 503 23.15 14.91 0.82
CA PHE A 503 23.09 14.07 -0.37
C PHE A 503 24.48 13.61 -0.82
N LEU A 504 25.49 14.48 -0.83
CA LEU A 504 26.86 14.10 -1.15
C LEU A 504 27.41 13.04 -0.18
N ASP A 505 27.26 13.29 1.12
CA ASP A 505 27.80 12.44 2.18
C ASP A 505 27.20 11.03 2.15
N THR A 506 25.88 10.95 1.94
CA THR A 506 25.14 9.68 2.01
C THR A 506 25.09 8.91 0.69
N MET A 507 25.05 9.63 -0.44
CA MET A 507 24.88 9.02 -1.76
C MET A 507 26.17 8.86 -2.55
N LYS A 508 27.21 9.66 -2.25
CA LYS A 508 28.51 9.65 -2.93
C LYS A 508 28.39 9.59 -4.47
N PRO A 509 27.71 10.57 -5.09
CA PRO A 509 27.37 10.50 -6.50
C PRO A 509 28.61 10.59 -7.40
N LYS A 510 28.64 9.79 -8.48
CA LYS A 510 29.77 9.74 -9.43
C LYS A 510 29.57 10.60 -10.68
N TYR A 511 28.33 10.97 -10.99
CA TYR A 511 27.94 11.60 -12.25
C TYR A 511 27.09 12.86 -11.98
N LEU A 512 27.57 13.71 -11.05
CA LEU A 512 26.93 15.00 -10.80
C LEU A 512 26.98 15.87 -12.05
N PRO A 513 25.90 16.62 -12.35
CA PRO A 513 25.96 17.61 -13.42
C PRO A 513 27.11 18.59 -13.17
N LEU A 514 27.79 18.96 -14.24
CA LEU A 514 28.82 19.99 -14.20
C LEU A 514 28.23 21.28 -13.62
N LEU A 515 29.00 21.97 -12.77
CA LEU A 515 28.59 23.15 -11.98
C LEU A 515 27.58 22.88 -10.84
N TRP A 516 27.17 21.62 -10.60
CA TRP A 516 26.39 21.32 -9.40
C TRP A 516 27.22 21.56 -8.13
N SER A 517 26.75 22.44 -7.25
CA SER A 517 27.46 22.80 -6.02
C SER A 517 26.55 22.87 -4.80
N VAL A 518 27.14 22.64 -3.62
CA VAL A 518 26.45 22.72 -2.33
C VAL A 518 26.02 24.15 -2.02
N ASN A 519 26.88 25.11 -2.31
CA ASN A 519 26.67 26.52 -1.96
C ASN A 519 25.99 27.33 -3.07
N TYR A 520 25.30 26.66 -4.02
CA TYR A 520 24.62 27.36 -5.11
C TYR A 520 23.48 28.25 -4.61
N ASP A 521 23.70 29.55 -4.66
CA ASP A 521 22.75 30.58 -4.27
C ASP A 521 22.00 31.18 -5.46
N GLY A 522 22.46 30.90 -6.69
CA GLY A 522 21.79 31.30 -7.92
C GLY A 522 22.69 32.00 -8.89
#